data_AF-A0A3Q3EZP0-F1
#
_entry.id   AF-A0A3Q3EZP0-F1
#
_cell.length_a   1.000
_cell.length_b   1.000
_cell.length_c   1.000
_cell.angle_alpha   90.00
_cell.angle_beta   90.00
_cell.angle_gamma   90.00
#
_symmetry.space_group_name_H-M   'P 1'
#
loop_
_entity.id
_entity.type
_entity.pdbx_description
1 polymer ?
#
loop_
_entity_poly.entity_id
_entity_poly.type
_entity_poly.pdbx_seq_one_letter_code
_entity_poly.pdbx_strand_id
1 'polypeptide(L)'
;MKCFERLVLAHLKNCLPPTLDPYQFAYRSNRSTEDAVSTALHSVLTHLDNNNTYARMLFVDFSSAFNSVIPSKLNTKLGDLGFNTSLRHWITNRPQYVRSGHTCSTTITLNTGVPQGCVLSPFLYSLFTHDCRPVHGSNTIIKFADDTVVIGLISNNDDTAYREEVQHLAAWCADNNLLLNTSKTKELIMDFRRERGSTHNPIHINGMAVERVSSFKFLGTHITEDLSWSTNTSSLVKKAHQRLFFLRTLKRHHLSSAVLMNFYRCVIESILTSSFSVWYGNCSVTDRKALQRVVKTAQRITRCPLPAIEDVQRKRCLQRAHGILKDSSHPAHRLFTLLPSGRRFRSLRTRTSRLRNSFFPRAVSLLNSTPRTLNSVSLSLSLPLSLRPLLTPPFPLHITSHPSSPHHSSWSHTHISHPSVLLYYSMFISPQ
;
A
#
# COMPACT_ATOMS: atom_id res chain seq x y z
N MET A 1 -9.03 -8.41 24.04
CA MET A 1 -8.92 -9.11 22.73
C MET A 1 -7.98 -8.42 21.74
N LYS A 2 -8.23 -7.18 21.29
CA LYS A 2 -7.38 -6.53 20.26
C LYS A 2 -5.88 -6.41 20.62
N CYS A 3 -5.53 -6.23 21.89
CA CYS A 3 -4.13 -6.20 22.33
C CYS A 3 -3.45 -7.57 22.16
N PHE A 4 -4.13 -8.65 22.52
CA PHE A 4 -3.62 -10.01 22.34
C PHE A 4 -3.45 -10.35 20.85
N GLU A 5 -4.41 -9.98 20.01
CA GLU A 5 -4.30 -10.16 18.57
C GLU A 5 -3.09 -9.44 17.95
N ARG A 6 -2.70 -8.28 18.49
CA ARG A 6 -1.47 -7.58 18.06
C ARG A 6 -0.20 -8.37 18.42
N LEU A 7 -0.17 -8.98 19.60
CA LEU A 7 0.94 -9.85 20.01
C LEU A 7 1.00 -11.09 19.11
N VAL A 8 -0.14 -11.73 18.87
CA VAL A 8 -0.21 -12.88 17.96
C VAL A 8 0.17 -12.50 16.54
N LEU A 9 -0.26 -11.35 16.03
CA LEU A 9 0.14 -10.85 14.71
C LEU A 9 1.67 -10.69 14.60
N ALA A 10 2.30 -10.12 15.63
CA ALA A 10 3.75 -9.97 15.67
C ALA A 10 4.46 -11.34 15.64
N HIS A 11 3.97 -12.30 16.42
CA HIS A 11 4.47 -13.67 16.41
C HIS A 11 4.30 -14.33 15.04
N LEU A 12 3.10 -14.27 14.46
CA LEU A 12 2.80 -14.86 13.15
C LEU A 12 3.72 -14.32 12.06
N LYS A 13 3.99 -13.01 12.06
CA LYS A 13 4.90 -12.39 11.08
C LYS A 13 6.33 -12.91 11.17
N ASN A 14 6.80 -13.22 12.38
CA ASN A 14 8.14 -13.75 12.60
C ASN A 14 8.26 -15.23 12.18
N CYS A 15 7.15 -15.96 12.18
CA CYS A 15 7.08 -17.36 11.76
C CYS A 15 6.88 -17.53 10.24
N LEU A 16 6.75 -16.45 9.46
CA LEU A 16 6.51 -16.57 8.03
C LEU A 16 7.73 -17.18 7.32
N PRO A 17 7.51 -18.18 6.44
CA PRO A 17 8.61 -18.78 5.71
C PRO A 17 9.18 -17.81 4.67
N PRO A 18 10.47 -17.91 4.33
CA PRO A 18 11.08 -17.12 3.25
C PRO A 18 10.49 -17.44 1.87
N THR A 19 9.81 -18.59 1.73
CA THR A 19 9.12 -19.04 0.51
C THR A 19 7.77 -18.34 0.29
N LEU A 20 7.31 -17.51 1.23
CA LEU A 20 6.09 -16.72 1.06
C LEU A 20 6.21 -15.84 -0.19
N ASP A 21 5.13 -15.78 -0.95
CA ASP A 21 5.07 -15.05 -2.21
C ASP A 21 5.63 -13.62 -2.08
N PRO A 22 6.73 -13.28 -2.79
CA PRO A 22 7.35 -11.96 -2.72
C PRO A 22 6.46 -10.84 -3.27
N TYR A 23 5.42 -11.17 -4.05
CA TYR A 23 4.49 -10.21 -4.65
C TYR A 23 3.20 -10.01 -3.85
N GLN A 24 3.09 -10.59 -2.65
CA GLN A 24 2.15 -10.15 -1.62
C GLN A 24 2.79 -9.02 -0.80
N PHE A 25 2.34 -7.79 -1.00
CA PHE A 25 2.92 -6.60 -0.35
C PHE A 25 2.19 -6.21 0.94
N ALA A 26 0.91 -6.53 1.07
CA ALA A 26 0.15 -6.11 2.25
C ALA A 26 0.65 -6.80 3.52
N TYR A 27 0.59 -6.06 4.63
CA TYR A 27 0.92 -6.52 5.98
C TYR A 27 2.33 -7.09 6.18
N ARG A 28 3.24 -6.95 5.20
CA ARG A 28 4.66 -7.27 5.34
C ARG A 28 5.46 -6.06 5.78
N SER A 29 6.47 -6.28 6.62
CA SER A 29 7.39 -5.24 7.07
C SER A 29 8.12 -4.62 5.87
N ASN A 30 8.29 -3.30 5.81
CA ASN A 30 8.99 -2.63 4.70
C ASN A 30 8.39 -2.89 3.30
N ARG A 31 7.09 -3.20 3.22
CA ARG A 31 6.30 -3.25 1.98
C ARG A 31 5.15 -2.28 2.10
N SER A 32 4.91 -1.53 1.04
CA SER A 32 3.90 -0.47 0.97
C SER A 32 3.12 -0.56 -0.33
N THR A 33 2.02 0.18 -0.40
CA THR A 33 1.25 0.31 -1.65
C THR A 33 2.11 0.80 -2.80
N GLU A 34 3.03 1.73 -2.53
CA GLU A 34 3.96 2.25 -3.52
C GLU A 34 4.97 1.19 -4.00
N ASP A 35 5.26 0.14 -3.22
CA ASP A 35 6.16 -0.97 -3.65
C ASP A 35 5.42 -1.84 -4.66
N ALA A 36 4.16 -2.15 -4.38
CA ALA A 36 3.30 -2.90 -5.29
C ALA A 36 3.13 -2.15 -6.62
N VAL A 37 2.80 -0.84 -6.57
CA VAL A 37 2.63 -0.03 -7.79
C VAL A 37 3.96 0.14 -8.55
N SER A 38 5.08 0.42 -7.87
CA SER A 38 6.38 0.56 -8.54
C SER A 38 6.85 -0.76 -9.15
N THR A 39 6.62 -1.89 -8.50
CA THR A 39 6.96 -3.23 -9.01
C THR A 39 6.11 -3.57 -10.24
N ALA A 40 4.80 -3.32 -10.18
CA ALA A 40 3.89 -3.52 -11.32
C ALA A 40 4.34 -2.72 -12.54
N LEU A 41 4.54 -1.41 -12.36
CA LEU A 41 4.95 -0.53 -13.45
C LEU A 41 6.36 -0.81 -13.94
N HIS A 42 7.28 -1.25 -13.08
CA HIS A 42 8.60 -1.62 -13.53
C HIS A 42 8.58 -2.85 -14.43
N SER A 43 7.79 -3.87 -14.10
CA SER A 43 7.59 -5.05 -14.96
C SER A 43 7.07 -4.63 -16.34
N VAL A 44 5.99 -3.84 -16.36
CA VAL A 44 5.38 -3.33 -17.59
C VAL A 44 6.34 -2.45 -18.39
N LEU A 45 6.94 -1.44 -17.77
CA LEU A 45 7.83 -0.50 -18.45
C LEU A 45 9.09 -1.17 -18.99
N THR A 46 9.62 -2.17 -18.30
CA THR A 46 10.79 -2.94 -18.76
C THR A 46 10.44 -3.75 -20.00
N HIS A 47 9.25 -4.36 -20.02
CA HIS A 47 8.76 -5.11 -21.18
C HIS A 47 8.48 -4.23 -22.40
N LEU A 48 7.85 -3.07 -22.17
CA LEU A 48 7.55 -2.06 -23.19
C LEU A 48 8.79 -1.35 -23.76
N ASP A 49 9.97 -1.55 -23.15
CA ASP A 49 11.25 -1.04 -23.67
C ASP A 49 11.80 -1.93 -24.82
N ASN A 50 11.18 -3.09 -25.04
CA ASN A 50 11.47 -3.99 -26.16
C ASN A 50 10.60 -3.67 -27.39
N ASN A 51 10.99 -4.20 -28.55
CA ASN A 51 10.24 -4.01 -29.79
C ASN A 51 9.10 -5.02 -29.88
N ASN A 52 8.00 -4.64 -30.54
CA ASN A 52 6.83 -5.49 -30.79
C ASN A 52 6.22 -6.13 -29.53
N THR A 53 6.23 -5.38 -28.42
CA THR A 53 5.62 -5.77 -27.16
C THR A 53 4.50 -4.82 -26.75
N TYR A 54 3.57 -5.33 -25.95
CA TYR A 54 2.58 -4.55 -25.22
C TYR A 54 2.27 -5.24 -23.89
N ALA A 55 1.56 -4.55 -22.99
CA ALA A 55 1.19 -5.12 -21.70
C ALA A 55 -0.32 -5.02 -21.46
N ARG A 56 -0.88 -6.01 -20.75
CA ARG A 56 -2.24 -5.96 -20.22
C ARG A 56 -2.21 -6.07 -18.71
N MET A 57 -3.05 -5.28 -18.04
CA MET A 57 -3.21 -5.30 -16.58
C MET A 57 -4.68 -5.53 -16.26
N LEU A 58 -4.99 -6.66 -15.63
CA LEU A 58 -6.31 -6.99 -15.12
C LEU A 58 -6.37 -6.63 -13.64
N PHE A 59 -7.12 -5.59 -13.29
CA PHE A 59 -7.38 -5.21 -11.91
C PHE A 59 -8.61 -5.97 -11.41
N VAL A 60 -8.36 -6.93 -10.53
CA VAL A 60 -9.35 -7.88 -10.02
C VAL A 60 -10.05 -7.31 -8.80
N ASP A 61 -11.38 -7.40 -8.79
CA ASP A 61 -12.21 -7.05 -7.64
C ASP A 61 -12.95 -8.30 -7.14
N PHE A 62 -13.01 -8.47 -5.83
CA PHE A 62 -13.66 -9.61 -5.17
C PHE A 62 -14.94 -9.15 -4.46
N SER A 63 -16.04 -9.87 -4.68
CA SER A 63 -17.27 -9.71 -3.92
C SER A 63 -17.07 -10.23 -2.50
N SER A 64 -17.04 -9.31 -1.53
CA SER A 64 -16.96 -9.62 -0.09
C SER A 64 -15.75 -10.47 0.31
N ALA A 65 -14.57 -10.21 -0.26
CA ALA A 65 -13.34 -10.99 -0.08
C ALA A 65 -13.12 -11.59 1.33
N PHE A 66 -13.17 -10.75 2.37
CA PHE A 66 -12.96 -11.20 3.75
C PHE A 66 -14.04 -12.13 4.28
N ASN A 67 -15.28 -11.98 3.84
CA ASN A 67 -16.41 -12.80 4.29
C ASN A 67 -16.47 -14.15 3.57
N SER A 68 -15.82 -14.26 2.41
CA SER A 68 -15.86 -15.46 1.58
C SER A 68 -14.79 -16.50 1.95
N VAL A 69 -13.84 -16.16 2.83
CA VAL A 69 -12.77 -17.07 3.28
C VAL A 69 -13.35 -18.27 4.02
N ILE A 70 -13.07 -19.49 3.56
CA ILE A 70 -13.50 -20.71 4.26
C ILE A 70 -12.48 -21.07 5.36
N PRO A 71 -12.87 -21.18 6.65
CA PRO A 71 -11.95 -21.46 7.75
C PRO A 71 -11.17 -22.78 7.59
N SER A 72 -11.79 -23.84 7.06
CA SER A 72 -11.11 -25.12 6.83
C SER A 72 -10.00 -25.01 5.77
N LYS A 73 -10.23 -24.30 4.67
CA LYS A 73 -9.20 -24.02 3.65
C LYS A 73 -8.10 -23.13 4.20
N LEU A 74 -8.45 -22.12 4.99
CA LEU A 74 -7.47 -21.29 5.69
C LEU A 74 -6.59 -22.13 6.64
N ASN A 75 -7.19 -23.05 7.41
CA ASN A 75 -6.46 -23.96 8.30
C ASN A 75 -5.43 -24.82 7.54
N THR A 76 -5.80 -25.37 6.39
CA THR A 76 -4.90 -26.12 5.51
C THR A 76 -3.73 -25.26 5.05
N LYS A 77 -4.01 -24.08 4.47
CA LYS A 77 -2.96 -23.16 3.98
C LYS A 77 -2.03 -22.67 5.08
N LEU A 78 -2.55 -22.45 6.29
CA LEU A 78 -1.70 -22.14 7.44
C LEU A 78 -0.80 -23.33 7.83
N GLY A 79 -1.29 -24.56 7.65
CA GLY A 79 -0.48 -25.77 7.79
C GLY A 79 0.67 -25.83 6.78
N ASP A 80 0.38 -25.53 5.52
CA ASP A 80 1.37 -25.52 4.42
C ASP A 80 2.46 -24.47 4.66
N LEU A 81 2.11 -23.35 5.32
CA LEU A 81 3.04 -22.31 5.75
C LEU A 81 3.84 -22.66 7.03
N GLY A 82 3.60 -23.82 7.63
CA GLY A 82 4.33 -24.32 8.80
C GLY A 82 3.81 -23.83 10.16
N PHE A 83 2.59 -23.27 10.24
CA PHE A 83 2.01 -22.87 11.52
C PHE A 83 1.56 -24.09 12.34
N ASN A 84 1.84 -24.07 13.64
CA ASN A 84 1.50 -25.17 14.54
C ASN A 84 -0.03 -25.36 14.68
N THR A 85 -0.45 -26.58 15.03
CA THR A 85 -1.86 -26.97 15.13
C THR A 85 -2.66 -26.14 16.14
N SER A 86 -2.10 -25.85 17.31
CA SER A 86 -2.77 -25.07 18.36
C SER A 86 -3.11 -23.65 17.91
N LEU A 87 -2.17 -22.97 17.24
CA LEU A 87 -2.35 -21.63 16.72
C LEU A 87 -3.38 -21.59 15.61
N ARG A 88 -3.35 -22.58 14.71
CA ARG A 88 -4.33 -22.71 13.63
C ARG A 88 -5.75 -22.90 14.18
N HIS A 89 -5.95 -23.81 15.14
CA HIS A 89 -7.24 -23.99 15.79
C HIS A 89 -7.72 -22.74 16.52
N TRP A 90 -6.82 -22.03 17.22
CA TRP A 90 -7.18 -20.76 17.86
C TRP A 90 -7.61 -19.69 16.85
N ILE A 91 -7.09 -19.72 15.62
CA ILE A 91 -7.49 -18.79 14.56
C ILE A 91 -8.85 -19.16 13.99
N THR A 92 -9.11 -20.44 13.69
CA THR A 92 -10.29 -20.86 12.92
C THR A 92 -11.51 -21.21 13.76
N ASN A 93 -11.33 -21.64 15.01
CA ASN A 93 -12.42 -22.06 15.89
C ASN A 93 -12.72 -21.01 16.96
N ARG A 94 -12.99 -19.76 16.54
CA ARG A 94 -13.34 -18.68 17.48
C ARG A 94 -14.85 -18.49 17.59
N PRO A 95 -15.44 -18.73 18.77
CA PRO A 95 -16.80 -18.28 19.03
C PRO A 95 -16.86 -16.76 19.11
N GLN A 96 -17.93 -16.18 18.59
CA GLN A 96 -18.18 -14.74 18.59
C GLN A 96 -19.65 -14.43 18.84
N TYR A 97 -19.91 -13.24 19.39
CA TYR A 97 -21.24 -12.67 19.59
C TYR A 97 -21.17 -11.16 19.39
N VAL A 98 -22.32 -10.54 19.09
CA VAL A 98 -22.46 -9.08 18.96
C VAL A 98 -23.14 -8.55 20.20
N ARG A 99 -22.63 -7.45 20.76
CA ARG A 99 -23.26 -6.73 21.88
C ARG A 99 -23.75 -5.37 21.41
N SER A 100 -25.03 -5.09 21.61
CA SER A 100 -25.65 -3.78 21.37
C SER A 100 -26.23 -3.28 22.69
N GLY A 101 -25.63 -2.23 23.27
CA GLY A 101 -25.98 -1.75 24.60
C GLY A 101 -25.76 -2.81 25.70
N HIS A 102 -26.86 -3.21 26.35
CA HIS A 102 -26.86 -4.22 27.40
C HIS A 102 -27.23 -5.63 26.89
N THR A 103 -27.61 -5.76 25.62
CA THR A 103 -28.06 -7.03 25.04
C THR A 103 -26.93 -7.68 24.24
N CYS A 104 -26.74 -8.99 24.42
CA CYS A 104 -25.80 -9.81 23.66
C CYS A 104 -26.58 -10.76 22.75
N SER A 105 -26.07 -11.00 21.54
CA SER A 105 -26.56 -12.07 20.68
C SER A 105 -26.20 -13.44 21.24
N THR A 106 -26.80 -14.50 20.68
CA THR A 106 -26.27 -15.85 20.84
C THR A 106 -24.82 -15.93 20.33
N THR A 107 -24.06 -16.85 20.90
CA THR A 107 -22.69 -17.12 20.47
C THR A 107 -22.73 -18.03 19.25
N ILE A 108 -22.05 -17.62 18.19
CA ILE A 108 -21.92 -18.41 16.95
C ILE A 108 -20.45 -18.64 16.65
N THR A 109 -20.13 -19.78 16.04
CA THR A 109 -18.84 -19.99 15.37
C THR A 109 -19.05 -19.77 13.89
N LEU A 110 -18.24 -18.92 13.28
CA LEU A 110 -18.38 -18.63 11.84
C LEU A 110 -17.88 -19.80 11.00
N ASN A 111 -18.72 -20.24 10.06
CA ASN A 111 -18.35 -21.23 9.05
C ASN A 111 -17.76 -20.58 7.79
N THR A 112 -17.83 -19.25 7.67
CA THR A 112 -17.30 -18.46 6.57
C THR A 112 -16.83 -17.10 7.06
N GLY A 113 -15.75 -16.62 6.45
CA GLY A 113 -15.15 -15.31 6.65
C GLY A 113 -14.06 -15.27 7.72
N VAL A 114 -13.22 -14.25 7.62
CA VAL A 114 -12.36 -13.82 8.73
C VAL A 114 -13.09 -12.73 9.53
N PRO A 115 -13.02 -12.70 10.88
CA PRO A 115 -13.80 -11.76 11.68
C PRO A 115 -13.57 -10.29 11.30
N GLN A 116 -14.57 -9.56 10.82
CA GLN A 116 -14.37 -8.16 10.43
C GLN A 116 -14.05 -7.28 11.66
N GLY A 117 -13.14 -6.32 11.49
CA GLY A 117 -12.69 -5.44 12.58
C GLY A 117 -11.72 -6.08 13.59
N CYS A 118 -11.33 -7.34 13.38
CA CYS A 118 -10.21 -8.00 14.04
C CYS A 118 -8.88 -7.51 13.45
N VAL A 119 -7.85 -7.39 14.30
CA VAL A 119 -6.51 -6.93 13.89
C VAL A 119 -5.85 -7.93 12.93
N LEU A 120 -6.21 -9.22 13.02
CA LEU A 120 -5.61 -10.30 12.26
C LEU A 120 -6.23 -10.52 10.88
N SER A 121 -7.50 -10.16 10.68
CA SER A 121 -8.26 -10.56 9.49
C SER A 121 -7.61 -10.17 8.16
N PRO A 122 -7.09 -8.94 8.00
CA PRO A 122 -6.42 -8.58 6.76
C PRO A 122 -5.12 -9.36 6.49
N PHE A 123 -4.40 -9.70 7.56
CA PHE A 123 -3.20 -10.52 7.47
C PHE A 123 -3.55 -11.97 7.12
N LEU A 124 -4.59 -12.54 7.74
CA LEU A 124 -5.07 -13.89 7.44
C LEU A 124 -5.53 -14.03 5.98
N TYR A 125 -6.21 -13.02 5.42
CA TYR A 125 -6.53 -12.99 4.00
C TYR A 125 -5.29 -12.99 3.11
N SER A 126 -4.25 -12.25 3.51
CA SER A 126 -2.98 -12.23 2.78
C SER A 126 -2.28 -13.59 2.78
N LEU A 127 -2.43 -14.37 3.86
CA LEU A 127 -1.96 -15.77 3.93
C LEU A 127 -2.87 -16.72 3.16
N PHE A 128 -4.18 -16.48 3.17
CA PHE A 128 -5.15 -17.28 2.42
C PHE A 128 -4.89 -17.27 0.92
N THR A 129 -4.39 -16.14 0.39
CA THR A 129 -4.10 -15.94 -1.03
C THR A 129 -2.64 -16.20 -1.41
N HIS A 130 -1.81 -16.76 -0.52
CA HIS A 130 -0.36 -16.85 -0.72
C HIS A 130 0.09 -17.77 -1.87
N ASP A 131 -0.75 -18.74 -2.23
CA ASP A 131 -0.57 -19.73 -3.28
C ASP A 131 -1.20 -19.31 -4.61
N CYS A 132 -1.92 -18.18 -4.65
CA CYS A 132 -2.32 -17.53 -5.89
C CYS A 132 -1.07 -16.93 -6.57
N ARG A 133 -0.44 -17.69 -7.46
CA ARG A 133 0.82 -17.38 -8.12
C ARG A 133 0.67 -17.55 -9.62
N PRO A 134 1.43 -16.78 -10.43
CA PRO A 134 1.39 -16.94 -11.88
C PRO A 134 1.87 -18.33 -12.30
N VAL A 135 1.21 -18.90 -13.31
CA VAL A 135 1.61 -20.14 -13.96
C VAL A 135 2.71 -19.87 -15.00
N HIS A 136 2.58 -18.76 -15.74
CA HIS A 136 3.50 -18.41 -16.82
C HIS A 136 4.52 -17.35 -16.40
N GLY A 137 5.77 -17.49 -16.85
CA GLY A 137 6.84 -16.52 -16.55
C GLY A 137 6.66 -15.14 -17.20
N SER A 138 5.82 -15.04 -18.24
CA SER A 138 5.37 -13.79 -18.86
C SER A 138 4.31 -13.05 -18.04
N ASN A 139 3.87 -13.64 -16.92
CA ASN A 139 2.77 -13.15 -16.13
C ASN A 139 3.26 -12.79 -14.73
N THR A 140 2.59 -11.83 -14.09
CA THR A 140 2.88 -11.48 -12.70
C THR A 140 1.58 -11.17 -11.99
N ILE A 141 1.39 -11.78 -10.82
CA ILE A 141 0.26 -11.47 -9.94
C ILE A 141 0.80 -10.67 -8.77
N ILE A 142 0.32 -9.44 -8.60
CA ILE A 142 0.67 -8.56 -7.48
C ILE A 142 -0.55 -8.39 -6.60
N LYS A 143 -0.36 -8.61 -5.30
CA LYS A 143 -1.42 -8.56 -4.29
C LYS A 143 -1.10 -7.52 -3.23
N PHE A 144 -2.12 -6.79 -2.83
CA PHE A 144 -2.11 -5.94 -1.64
C PHE A 144 -3.44 -6.15 -0.92
N ALA A 145 -3.47 -7.11 0.00
CA ALA A 145 -4.71 -7.58 0.62
C ALA A 145 -5.66 -8.11 -0.47
N ASP A 146 -6.87 -7.57 -0.58
CA ASP A 146 -7.87 -7.90 -1.59
C ASP A 146 -7.59 -7.27 -2.97
N ASP A 147 -6.91 -6.13 -3.03
CA ASP A 147 -6.49 -5.52 -4.30
C ASP A 147 -5.48 -6.43 -5.01
N THR A 148 -5.88 -7.00 -6.15
CA THR A 148 -5.05 -7.91 -6.95
C THR A 148 -4.95 -7.42 -8.39
N VAL A 149 -3.75 -7.48 -8.96
CA VAL A 149 -3.53 -7.19 -10.39
C VAL A 149 -2.78 -8.34 -11.06
N VAL A 150 -3.32 -8.81 -12.19
CA VAL A 150 -2.63 -9.75 -13.08
C VAL A 150 -2.03 -8.95 -14.24
N ILE A 151 -0.74 -9.09 -14.45
CA ILE A 151 0.01 -8.42 -15.51
C ILE A 151 0.40 -9.47 -16.54
N GLY A 152 -0.02 -9.28 -17.79
CA GLY A 152 0.44 -10.05 -18.93
C GLY A 152 1.44 -9.25 -19.76
N LEU A 153 2.65 -9.78 -19.91
CA LEU A 153 3.69 -9.22 -20.76
C LEU A 153 3.63 -9.89 -22.13
N ILE A 154 3.02 -9.22 -23.11
CA ILE A 154 2.73 -9.81 -24.41
C ILE A 154 3.79 -9.44 -25.44
N SER A 155 4.27 -10.46 -26.15
CA SER A 155 5.20 -10.34 -27.28
C SER A 155 4.56 -10.86 -28.54
N ASN A 156 4.83 -10.23 -29.68
CA ASN A 156 4.42 -10.72 -31.00
C ASN A 156 2.91 -10.99 -31.16
N ASN A 157 2.06 -10.23 -30.45
CA ASN A 157 0.60 -10.43 -30.43
C ASN A 157 0.12 -11.78 -29.85
N ASP A 158 0.98 -12.52 -29.17
CA ASP A 158 0.60 -13.76 -28.50
C ASP A 158 0.16 -13.51 -27.05
N ASP A 159 -1.16 -13.39 -26.84
CA ASP A 159 -1.77 -13.21 -25.51
C ASP A 159 -2.27 -14.52 -24.86
N THR A 160 -1.89 -15.69 -25.40
CA THR A 160 -2.33 -17.02 -24.94
C THR A 160 -2.02 -17.24 -23.45
N ALA A 161 -0.76 -17.10 -23.05
CA ALA A 161 -0.33 -17.23 -21.66
C ALA A 161 -1.05 -16.27 -20.70
N TYR A 162 -1.44 -15.09 -21.18
CA TYR A 162 -2.23 -14.15 -20.38
C TYR A 162 -3.69 -14.60 -20.22
N ARG A 163 -4.32 -15.11 -21.28
CA ARG A 163 -5.68 -15.66 -21.23
C ARG A 163 -5.77 -16.91 -20.36
N GLU A 164 -4.81 -17.82 -20.51
CA GLU A 164 -4.69 -19.03 -19.68
C GLU A 164 -4.51 -18.66 -18.20
N GLU A 165 -3.70 -17.66 -17.89
CA GLU A 165 -3.53 -17.16 -16.52
C GLU A 165 -4.83 -16.59 -15.93
N VAL A 166 -5.63 -15.86 -16.71
CA VAL A 166 -6.91 -15.34 -16.24
C VAL A 166 -7.92 -16.48 -16.00
N GLN A 167 -7.94 -17.50 -16.86
CA GLN A 167 -8.76 -18.70 -16.64
C GLN A 167 -8.31 -19.47 -15.40
N HIS A 168 -6.99 -19.65 -15.22
CA HIS A 168 -6.43 -20.29 -14.03
C HIS A 168 -6.78 -19.52 -12.76
N LEU A 169 -6.68 -18.19 -12.79
CA LEU A 169 -7.10 -17.36 -11.66
C LEU A 169 -8.58 -17.56 -11.35
N ALA A 170 -9.45 -17.60 -12.36
CA ALA A 170 -10.89 -17.81 -12.15
C ALA A 170 -11.20 -19.18 -11.52
N ALA A 171 -10.55 -20.24 -12.00
CA ALA A 171 -10.63 -21.58 -11.42
C ALA A 171 -10.12 -21.60 -9.97
N TRP A 172 -8.94 -21.03 -9.73
CA TRP A 172 -8.37 -20.91 -8.38
C TRP A 172 -9.29 -20.14 -7.43
N CYS A 173 -9.94 -19.07 -7.90
CA CYS A 173 -10.91 -18.31 -7.12
C CYS A 173 -12.13 -19.17 -6.75
N ALA A 174 -12.69 -19.91 -7.71
CA ALA A 174 -13.79 -20.85 -7.45
C ALA A 174 -13.39 -21.92 -6.41
N ASP A 175 -12.20 -22.51 -6.58
CA ASP A 175 -11.64 -23.51 -5.66
C ASP A 175 -11.34 -22.94 -4.28
N ASN A 176 -11.21 -21.62 -4.13
CA ASN A 176 -10.98 -20.95 -2.85
C ASN A 176 -12.23 -20.23 -2.32
N ASN A 177 -13.39 -20.40 -2.95
CA ASN A 177 -14.64 -19.71 -2.61
C ASN A 177 -14.51 -18.17 -2.64
N LEU A 178 -13.66 -17.65 -3.51
CA LEU A 178 -13.52 -16.23 -3.76
C LEU A 178 -14.36 -15.87 -4.98
N LEU A 179 -15.35 -15.00 -4.77
CA LEU A 179 -16.28 -14.59 -5.82
C LEU A 179 -15.68 -13.40 -6.58
N LEU A 180 -15.29 -13.63 -7.83
CA LEU A 180 -14.83 -12.56 -8.72
C LEU A 180 -16.00 -11.66 -9.11
N ASN A 181 -15.79 -10.35 -8.99
CA ASN A 181 -16.72 -9.35 -9.45
C ASN A 181 -16.31 -8.86 -10.85
N THR A 182 -16.80 -9.53 -11.90
CA THR A 182 -16.41 -9.19 -13.28
C THR A 182 -16.83 -7.77 -13.68
N SER A 183 -17.92 -7.22 -13.11
CA SER A 183 -18.38 -5.86 -13.43
C SER A 183 -17.53 -4.77 -12.78
N LYS A 184 -16.85 -5.06 -11.67
CA LYS A 184 -15.86 -4.17 -11.04
C LYS A 184 -14.42 -4.45 -11.48
N THR A 185 -14.15 -5.65 -11.98
CA THR A 185 -12.87 -6.01 -12.59
C THR A 185 -12.68 -5.22 -13.89
N LYS A 186 -11.50 -4.63 -14.07
CA LYS A 186 -11.20 -3.78 -15.24
C LYS A 186 -9.89 -4.19 -15.89
N GLU A 187 -9.83 -4.09 -17.21
CA GLU A 187 -8.61 -4.31 -17.97
C GLU A 187 -8.04 -2.98 -18.49
N LEU A 188 -6.74 -2.78 -18.31
CA LEU A 188 -5.97 -1.68 -18.88
C LEU A 188 -4.92 -2.24 -19.83
N ILE A 189 -4.89 -1.75 -21.07
CA ILE A 189 -3.95 -2.21 -22.10
C ILE A 189 -3.00 -1.09 -22.47
N MET A 190 -1.69 -1.34 -22.35
CA MET A 190 -0.65 -0.38 -22.70
C MET A 190 0.06 -0.85 -23.97
N ASP A 191 -0.35 -0.27 -25.11
CA ASP A 191 0.21 -0.60 -26.43
C ASP A 191 0.71 0.67 -27.15
N PHE A 192 2.03 0.81 -27.21
CA PHE A 192 2.75 1.93 -27.85
C PHE A 192 3.30 1.59 -29.23
N ARG A 193 2.95 0.43 -29.80
CA ARG A 193 3.38 0.04 -31.14
C ARG A 193 2.65 0.91 -32.17
N ARG A 194 3.36 1.24 -33.26
CA ARG A 194 2.80 2.03 -34.38
C ARG A 194 1.79 1.21 -35.16
N GLU A 195 2.18 0.00 -35.52
CA GLU A 195 1.31 -1.01 -36.11
C GLU A 195 0.79 -1.88 -34.97
N ARG A 196 -0.38 -1.48 -34.46
CA ARG A 196 -1.18 -2.36 -33.62
C ARG A 196 -1.70 -3.45 -34.55
N GLY A 197 -1.60 -4.71 -34.15
CA GLY A 197 -2.23 -5.80 -34.90
C GLY A 197 -3.75 -5.65 -34.94
N SER A 198 -4.47 -6.77 -35.08
CA SER A 198 -5.92 -6.79 -34.87
C SER A 198 -6.31 -6.13 -33.53
N THR A 199 -7.51 -5.57 -33.46
CA THR A 199 -8.10 -5.06 -32.22
C THR A 199 -7.93 -6.07 -31.10
N HIS A 200 -7.52 -5.61 -29.91
CA HIS A 200 -7.33 -6.50 -28.77
C HIS A 200 -8.67 -7.12 -28.38
N ASN A 201 -8.79 -8.43 -28.55
CA ASN A 201 -9.99 -9.17 -28.20
C ASN A 201 -10.23 -9.09 -26.67
N PRO A 202 -11.47 -8.82 -26.22
CA PRO A 202 -11.80 -8.77 -24.81
C PRO A 202 -11.45 -10.08 -24.07
N ILE A 203 -11.11 -9.94 -22.80
CA ILE A 203 -11.01 -11.05 -21.86
C ILE A 203 -12.40 -11.38 -21.33
N HIS A 204 -12.70 -12.67 -21.20
CA HIS A 204 -13.97 -13.14 -20.64
C HIS A 204 -13.71 -13.87 -19.33
N ILE A 205 -14.46 -13.53 -18.29
CA ILE A 205 -14.44 -14.20 -16.98
C ILE A 205 -15.86 -14.66 -16.69
N ASN A 206 -16.04 -15.97 -16.51
CA ASN A 206 -17.35 -16.60 -16.31
C ASN A 206 -18.38 -16.21 -17.40
N GLY A 207 -17.94 -16.18 -18.66
CA GLY A 207 -18.77 -15.82 -19.81
C GLY A 207 -19.05 -14.33 -20.00
N MET A 208 -18.65 -13.46 -19.05
CA MET A 208 -18.81 -12.01 -19.17
C MET A 208 -17.53 -11.34 -19.66
N ALA A 209 -17.65 -10.45 -20.65
CA ALA A 209 -16.54 -9.64 -21.13
C ALA A 209 -16.11 -8.63 -20.06
N VAL A 210 -14.82 -8.57 -19.77
CA VAL A 210 -14.22 -7.59 -18.86
C VAL A 210 -14.19 -6.22 -19.54
N GLU A 211 -14.61 -5.19 -18.82
CA GLU A 211 -14.55 -3.82 -19.34
C GLU A 211 -13.10 -3.34 -19.47
N ARG A 212 -12.74 -2.91 -20.68
CA ARG A 212 -11.49 -2.19 -20.92
C ARG A 212 -11.66 -0.71 -20.57
N VAL A 213 -10.71 -0.19 -19.80
CA VAL A 213 -10.66 1.23 -19.40
C VAL A 213 -9.38 1.89 -19.91
N SER A 214 -9.40 3.22 -20.06
CA SER A 214 -8.20 4.02 -20.39
C SER A 214 -7.44 4.50 -19.15
N SER A 215 -8.05 4.41 -17.96
CA SER A 215 -7.49 4.81 -16.68
C SER A 215 -8.09 3.99 -15.54
N PHE A 216 -7.24 3.47 -14.65
CA PHE A 216 -7.67 2.77 -13.44
C PHE A 216 -6.94 3.30 -12.20
N LYS A 217 -7.62 3.36 -11.06
CA LYS A 217 -7.04 3.82 -9.79
C LYS A 217 -6.59 2.64 -8.94
N PHE A 218 -5.33 2.25 -9.08
CA PHE A 218 -4.73 1.13 -8.35
C PHE A 218 -3.98 1.64 -7.10
N LEU A 219 -4.34 1.13 -5.92
CA LEU A 219 -3.70 1.46 -4.63
C LEU A 219 -3.53 2.98 -4.41
N GLY A 220 -4.56 3.75 -4.77
CA GLY A 220 -4.56 5.20 -4.62
C GLY A 220 -3.94 6.00 -5.78
N THR A 221 -3.33 5.34 -6.76
CA THR A 221 -2.62 5.96 -7.89
C THR A 221 -3.35 5.71 -9.20
N HIS A 222 -3.63 6.75 -9.98
CA HIS A 222 -4.22 6.58 -11.32
C HIS A 222 -3.15 6.15 -12.32
N ILE A 223 -3.37 5.02 -12.98
CA ILE A 223 -2.55 4.48 -14.06
C ILE A 223 -3.38 4.55 -15.34
N THR A 224 -2.82 5.13 -16.41
CA THR A 224 -3.49 5.31 -17.69
C THR A 224 -2.84 4.48 -18.79
N GLU A 225 -3.58 4.19 -19.88
CA GLU A 225 -3.08 3.37 -20.99
C GLU A 225 -1.91 4.03 -21.75
N ASP A 226 -1.87 5.37 -21.74
CA ASP A 226 -0.79 6.17 -22.33
C ASP A 226 0.39 6.42 -21.36
N LEU A 227 0.28 5.92 -20.11
CA LEU A 227 1.23 6.14 -19.02
C LEU A 227 1.48 7.63 -18.70
N SER A 228 0.53 8.51 -19.05
CA SER A 228 0.49 9.88 -18.60
C SER A 228 0.09 9.96 -17.14
N TRP A 229 0.66 10.94 -16.42
CA TRP A 229 0.35 11.16 -15.01
C TRP A 229 -0.64 12.30 -14.78
N SER A 230 -1.16 12.93 -15.84
CA SER A 230 -2.01 14.12 -15.73
C SER A 230 -3.33 13.85 -14.99
N THR A 231 -3.95 12.68 -15.18
CA THR A 231 -5.16 12.27 -14.43
C THR A 231 -4.85 12.14 -12.93
N ASN A 232 -3.73 11.49 -12.60
CA ASN A 232 -3.28 11.33 -11.22
C ASN A 232 -2.99 12.67 -10.56
N THR A 233 -2.14 13.50 -11.17
CA THR A 233 -1.72 14.81 -10.65
C THR A 233 -2.89 15.76 -10.49
N SER A 234 -3.80 15.82 -11.46
CA SER A 234 -5.02 16.64 -11.38
C SER A 234 -5.90 16.22 -10.20
N SER A 235 -6.06 14.92 -9.96
CA SER A 235 -6.81 14.42 -8.80
C SER A 235 -6.18 14.81 -7.46
N LEU A 236 -4.84 14.73 -7.36
CA LEU A 236 -4.09 15.10 -6.15
C LEU A 236 -4.12 16.60 -5.90
N VAL A 237 -3.92 17.41 -6.95
CA VAL A 237 -4.00 18.87 -6.90
C VAL A 237 -5.39 19.33 -6.47
N LYS A 238 -6.47 18.74 -7.02
CA LYS A 238 -7.85 19.04 -6.60
C LYS A 238 -8.06 18.78 -5.11
N LYS A 239 -7.62 17.61 -4.60
CA LYS A 239 -7.70 17.29 -3.16
C LYS A 239 -6.87 18.25 -2.31
N ALA A 240 -5.65 18.57 -2.74
CA ALA A 240 -4.78 19.48 -2.02
C ALA A 240 -5.35 20.91 -1.97
N HIS A 241 -6.00 21.38 -3.04
CA HIS A 241 -6.71 22.67 -3.05
C HIS A 241 -7.86 22.73 -2.04
N GLN A 242 -8.63 21.65 -1.89
CA GLN A 242 -9.64 21.56 -0.82
C GLN A 242 -9.00 21.69 0.56
N ARG A 243 -7.82 21.10 0.78
CA ARG A 243 -7.10 21.20 2.06
C ARG A 243 -6.44 22.55 2.30
N LEU A 244 -6.05 23.27 1.24
CA LEU A 244 -5.59 24.66 1.35
C LEU A 244 -6.65 25.60 1.92
N PHE A 245 -7.95 25.34 1.67
CA PHE A 245 -9.04 26.11 2.28
C PHE A 245 -9.01 26.01 3.81
N PHE A 246 -8.84 24.79 4.35
CA PHE A 246 -8.69 24.60 5.79
C PHE A 246 -7.43 25.27 6.33
N LEU A 247 -6.30 25.16 5.64
CA LEU A 247 -5.06 25.86 6.04
C LEU A 247 -5.26 27.38 6.12
N ARG A 248 -5.99 27.99 5.18
CA ARG A 248 -6.36 29.42 5.25
C ARG A 248 -7.25 29.74 6.44
N THR A 249 -8.21 28.87 6.73
CA THR A 249 -9.12 29.02 7.87
C THR A 249 -8.36 28.96 9.19
N LEU A 250 -7.46 27.99 9.36
CA LEU A 250 -6.58 27.90 10.53
C LEU A 250 -5.71 29.16 10.68
N LYS A 251 -5.18 29.70 9.59
CA LYS A 251 -4.40 30.94 9.62
C LYS A 251 -5.24 32.14 10.06
N ARG A 252 -6.49 32.24 9.59
CA ARG A 252 -7.45 33.29 9.96
C ARG A 252 -7.85 33.23 11.43
N HIS A 253 -7.89 32.04 12.03
CA HIS A 253 -8.06 31.87 13.48
C HIS A 253 -6.74 32.04 14.27
N HIS A 254 -5.74 32.72 13.68
CA HIS A 254 -4.49 33.09 14.34
C HIS A 254 -3.70 31.93 14.95
N LEU A 255 -3.84 30.71 14.43
CA LEU A 255 -3.03 29.59 14.89
C LEU A 255 -1.54 29.81 14.59
N SER A 256 -0.70 29.26 15.47
CA SER A 256 0.75 29.43 15.40
C SER A 256 1.35 28.84 14.11
N SER A 257 2.47 29.40 13.66
CA SER A 257 3.17 28.91 12.47
C SER A 257 3.56 27.43 12.59
N ALA A 258 3.89 26.96 13.79
CA ALA A 258 4.17 25.55 14.05
C ALA A 258 2.96 24.64 13.75
N VAL A 259 1.76 25.04 14.18
CA VAL A 259 0.52 24.29 13.90
C VAL A 259 0.21 24.29 12.41
N LEU A 260 0.35 25.44 11.73
CA LEU A 260 0.10 25.55 10.29
C LEU A 260 1.08 24.71 9.47
N MET A 261 2.35 24.68 9.85
CA MET A 261 3.38 23.85 9.23
C MET A 261 3.10 22.36 9.44
N ASN A 262 2.68 21.97 10.64
CA ASN A 262 2.26 20.60 10.92
C ASN A 262 1.03 20.22 10.10
N PHE A 263 0.03 21.10 10.00
CA PHE A 263 -1.13 20.87 9.13
C PHE A 263 -0.73 20.69 7.67
N TYR A 264 0.14 21.56 7.14
CA TYR A 264 0.64 21.42 5.78
C TYR A 264 1.32 20.05 5.57
N ARG A 265 2.27 19.67 6.44
CA ARG A 265 3.01 18.40 6.32
C ARG A 265 2.08 17.19 6.42
N CYS A 266 1.19 17.18 7.41
CA CYS A 266 0.35 16.01 7.70
C CYS A 266 -0.83 15.87 6.73
N VAL A 267 -1.36 16.96 6.18
CA VAL A 267 -2.62 16.95 5.43
C VAL A 267 -2.44 17.29 3.95
N ILE A 268 -1.58 18.24 3.60
CA ILE A 268 -1.40 18.69 2.21
C ILE A 268 -0.23 17.95 1.56
N GLU A 269 0.95 17.99 2.18
CA GLU A 269 2.15 17.32 1.65
C GLU A 269 1.93 15.81 1.58
N SER A 270 1.27 15.20 2.57
CA SER A 270 0.94 13.76 2.55
C SER A 270 0.09 13.36 1.34
N ILE A 271 -0.87 14.20 0.92
CA ILE A 271 -1.66 13.97 -0.29
C ILE A 271 -0.78 14.12 -1.54
N LEU A 272 -0.02 15.20 -1.64
CA LEU A 272 0.84 15.47 -2.80
C LEU A 272 1.93 14.42 -2.98
N THR A 273 2.41 13.83 -1.88
CA THR A 273 3.51 12.87 -1.86
C THR A 273 3.05 11.41 -1.81
N SER A 274 1.76 11.15 -1.99
CA SER A 274 1.24 9.78 -2.13
C SER A 274 1.81 9.09 -3.38
N SER A 275 2.48 7.95 -3.18
CA SER A 275 3.16 7.17 -4.25
C SER A 275 4.12 8.00 -5.11
N PHE A 276 4.70 9.07 -4.54
CA PHE A 276 5.34 10.12 -5.31
C PHE A 276 6.55 9.68 -6.12
N SER A 277 7.26 8.66 -5.65
CA SER A 277 8.46 8.14 -6.32
C SER A 277 8.11 7.35 -7.59
N VAL A 278 6.87 6.87 -7.71
CA VAL A 278 6.38 6.14 -8.89
C VAL A 278 6.18 7.06 -10.08
N TRP A 279 5.45 8.17 -9.89
CA TRP A 279 4.85 8.90 -11.01
C TRP A 279 5.55 10.23 -11.33
N TYR A 280 6.16 10.90 -10.34
CA TYR A 280 6.68 12.26 -10.53
C TYR A 280 7.75 12.40 -11.60
N GLY A 281 8.62 11.38 -11.72
CA GLY A 281 9.70 11.36 -12.71
C GLY A 281 9.18 11.48 -14.14
N ASN A 282 8.00 10.93 -14.42
CA ASN A 282 7.34 10.93 -15.73
C ASN A 282 6.26 12.02 -15.87
N CYS A 283 6.06 12.90 -14.88
CA CYS A 283 5.15 14.03 -15.01
C CYS A 283 5.61 15.03 -16.08
N SER A 284 4.63 15.61 -16.79
CA SER A 284 4.87 16.73 -17.69
C SER A 284 5.33 17.99 -16.92
N VAL A 285 5.90 18.95 -17.65
CA VAL A 285 6.26 20.26 -17.07
C VAL A 285 5.03 20.96 -16.48
N THR A 286 3.89 20.86 -17.14
CA THR A 286 2.61 21.43 -16.69
C THR A 286 2.16 20.81 -15.36
N ASP A 287 2.24 19.49 -15.24
CA ASP A 287 1.92 18.75 -14.03
C ASP A 287 2.81 19.18 -12.85
N ARG A 288 4.13 19.23 -13.08
CA ARG A 288 5.09 19.67 -12.05
C ARG A 288 4.83 21.10 -11.60
N LYS A 289 4.54 22.01 -12.54
CA LYS A 289 4.15 23.40 -12.24
C LYS A 289 2.84 23.46 -11.43
N ALA A 290 1.85 22.61 -11.72
CA ALA A 290 0.61 22.54 -10.96
C ALA A 290 0.85 22.13 -9.49
N LEU A 291 1.64 21.07 -9.27
CA LEU A 291 2.01 20.62 -7.93
C LEU A 291 2.79 21.70 -7.16
N GLN A 292 3.79 22.33 -7.81
CA GLN A 292 4.58 23.38 -7.19
C GLN A 292 3.73 24.62 -6.83
N ARG A 293 2.67 24.94 -7.60
CA ARG A 293 1.75 26.03 -7.26
C ARG A 293 0.99 25.79 -5.95
N VAL A 294 0.65 24.54 -5.64
CA VAL A 294 0.03 24.18 -4.36
C VAL A 294 1.00 24.49 -3.21
N VAL A 295 2.25 24.05 -3.33
CA VAL A 295 3.31 24.31 -2.34
C VAL A 295 3.55 25.82 -2.17
N LYS A 296 3.68 26.57 -3.27
CA LYS A 296 3.85 28.04 -3.22
C LYS A 296 2.66 28.74 -2.57
N THR A 297 1.45 28.23 -2.75
CA THR A 297 0.25 28.76 -2.06
C THR A 297 0.30 28.48 -0.57
N ALA A 298 0.65 27.25 -0.16
CA ALA A 298 0.81 26.91 1.26
C ALA A 298 1.90 27.75 1.94
N GLN A 299 3.04 27.95 1.28
CA GLN A 299 4.13 28.80 1.76
C GLN A 299 3.68 30.24 2.01
N ARG A 300 2.88 30.82 1.09
CA ARG A 300 2.33 32.17 1.27
C ARG A 300 1.36 32.26 2.46
N ILE A 301 0.54 31.23 2.69
CA ILE A 301 -0.43 31.21 3.81
C ILE A 301 0.30 31.05 5.15
N THR A 302 1.26 30.12 5.22
CA THR A 302 2.02 29.82 6.44
C THR A 302 3.04 30.91 6.78
N ARG A 303 3.53 31.65 5.77
CA ARG A 303 4.68 32.56 5.85
C ARG A 303 5.97 31.87 6.32
N CYS A 304 6.10 30.58 6.02
CA CYS A 304 7.28 29.78 6.33
C CYS A 304 7.86 29.19 5.03
N PRO A 305 9.20 29.09 4.90
CA PRO A 305 9.80 28.49 3.72
C PRO A 305 9.40 27.01 3.62
N LEU A 306 8.96 26.59 2.43
CA LEU A 306 8.67 25.20 2.11
C LEU A 306 9.65 24.70 1.04
N PRO A 307 10.12 23.44 1.14
CA PRO A 307 10.98 22.87 0.12
C PRO A 307 10.26 22.82 -1.23
N ALA A 308 11.01 22.93 -2.33
CA ALA A 308 10.45 22.68 -3.65
C ALA A 308 9.94 21.24 -3.74
N ILE A 309 8.87 21.01 -4.49
CA ILE A 309 8.24 19.70 -4.58
C ILE A 309 9.21 18.65 -5.15
N GLU A 310 10.13 19.07 -6.02
CA GLU A 310 11.19 18.21 -6.56
C GLU A 310 12.20 17.76 -5.51
N ASP A 311 12.56 18.63 -4.55
CA ASP A 311 13.49 18.26 -3.48
C ASP A 311 12.87 17.26 -2.52
N VAL A 312 11.57 17.42 -2.23
CA VAL A 312 10.79 16.44 -1.48
C VAL A 312 10.77 15.10 -2.22
N GLN A 313 10.59 15.12 -3.55
CA GLN A 313 10.62 13.91 -4.36
C GLN A 313 11.96 13.18 -4.29
N ARG A 314 13.06 13.92 -4.49
CA ARG A 314 14.42 13.39 -4.46
C ARG A 314 14.69 12.70 -3.12
N LYS A 315 14.34 13.37 -2.02
CA LYS A 315 14.50 12.84 -0.66
C LYS A 315 13.68 11.56 -0.45
N ARG A 316 12.40 11.54 -0.83
CA ARG A 316 11.53 10.36 -0.69
C ARG A 316 12.02 9.18 -1.54
N CYS A 317 12.45 9.44 -2.77
CA CYS A 317 13.01 8.43 -3.66
C CYS A 317 14.27 7.77 -3.07
N LEU A 318 15.20 8.58 -2.53
CA LEU A 318 16.39 8.07 -1.85
C LEU A 318 16.03 7.28 -0.58
N GLN A 319 15.18 7.80 0.29
CA GLN A 319 14.75 7.09 1.51
C GLN A 319 14.17 5.72 1.20
N ARG A 320 13.35 5.64 0.15
CA ARG A 320 12.75 4.40 -0.32
C ARG A 320 13.79 3.42 -0.87
N ALA A 321 14.70 3.90 -1.71
CA ALA A 321 15.79 3.09 -2.24
C ALA A 321 16.66 2.49 -1.11
N HIS A 322 16.97 3.29 -0.09
CA HIS A 322 17.68 2.80 1.10
C HIS A 322 16.85 1.78 1.89
N GLY A 323 15.53 1.96 1.99
CA GLY A 323 14.64 0.96 2.60
C GLY A 323 14.70 -0.39 1.89
N ILE A 324 14.70 -0.40 0.56
CA ILE A 324 14.82 -1.62 -0.26
C ILE A 324 16.22 -2.24 -0.12
N LEU A 325 17.27 -1.42 -0.08
CA LEU A 325 18.65 -1.89 0.10
C LEU A 325 18.89 -2.57 1.46
N LYS A 326 18.21 -2.11 2.51
CA LYS A 326 18.31 -2.71 3.86
C LYS A 326 17.57 -4.04 3.99
N ASP A 327 16.71 -4.38 3.04
CA ASP A 327 15.86 -5.57 3.10
C ASP A 327 16.12 -6.49 1.90
N SER A 328 16.95 -7.51 2.11
CA SER A 328 17.29 -8.52 1.10
C SER A 328 16.09 -9.36 0.64
N SER A 329 15.03 -9.41 1.44
CA SER A 329 13.79 -10.13 1.13
C SER A 329 12.80 -9.28 0.31
N HIS A 330 13.11 -8.01 0.05
CA HIS A 330 12.30 -7.16 -0.81
C HIS A 330 12.41 -7.61 -2.27
N PRO A 331 11.31 -7.79 -3.04
CA PRO A 331 11.36 -8.30 -4.42
C PRO A 331 12.27 -7.46 -5.34
N ALA A 332 12.27 -6.15 -5.14
CA ALA A 332 13.10 -5.23 -5.91
C ALA A 332 14.57 -5.10 -5.42
N HIS A 333 14.98 -5.81 -4.37
CA HIS A 333 16.34 -5.68 -3.80
C HIS A 333 17.43 -5.91 -4.87
N ARG A 334 17.23 -6.92 -5.72
CA ARG A 334 18.17 -7.30 -6.79
C ARG A 334 18.37 -6.21 -7.86
N LEU A 335 17.44 -5.26 -7.98
CA LEU A 335 17.57 -4.13 -8.90
C LEU A 335 18.66 -3.13 -8.47
N PHE A 336 19.11 -3.20 -7.21
CA PHE A 336 20.16 -2.35 -6.66
C PHE A 336 21.47 -3.12 -6.45
N THR A 337 22.05 -3.61 -7.54
CA THR A 337 23.32 -4.35 -7.49
C THR A 337 24.52 -3.42 -7.57
N LEU A 338 25.49 -3.55 -6.65
CA LEU A 338 26.76 -2.81 -6.70
C LEU A 338 27.67 -3.35 -7.82
N LEU A 339 28.44 -2.45 -8.44
CA LEU A 339 29.56 -2.84 -9.30
C LEU A 339 30.71 -3.44 -8.47
N PRO A 340 31.64 -4.20 -9.07
CA PRO A 340 32.77 -4.81 -8.35
C PRO A 340 33.60 -3.84 -7.51
N SER A 341 33.68 -2.56 -7.91
CA SER A 341 34.36 -1.51 -7.14
C SER A 341 33.67 -1.15 -5.80
N GLY A 342 32.43 -1.59 -5.59
CA GLY A 342 31.57 -1.22 -4.46
C GLY A 342 31.16 0.26 -4.43
N ARG A 343 31.59 1.07 -5.40
CA ARG A 343 31.40 2.54 -5.38
C ARG A 343 30.09 3.01 -5.98
N ARG A 344 29.57 2.31 -6.99
CA ARG A 344 28.38 2.69 -7.74
C ARG A 344 27.47 1.48 -7.92
N PHE A 345 26.18 1.72 -7.95
CA PHE A 345 25.17 0.77 -8.36
C PHE A 345 25.17 0.62 -9.89
N ARG A 346 24.92 -0.59 -10.37
CA ARG A 346 24.77 -0.90 -11.78
C ARG A 346 23.54 -0.17 -12.33
N SER A 347 23.76 0.72 -13.29
CA SER A 347 22.67 1.39 -13.99
C SER A 347 21.79 0.39 -14.73
N LEU A 348 20.48 0.56 -14.62
CA LEU A 348 19.49 -0.20 -15.39
C LEU A 348 19.54 0.27 -16.86
N ARG A 349 19.60 -0.68 -17.80
CA ARG A 349 19.55 -0.38 -19.23
C ARG A 349 18.14 0.13 -19.56
N THR A 350 18.06 1.30 -20.19
CA THR A 350 16.80 1.92 -20.58
C THR A 350 16.93 2.53 -21.98
N ARG A 351 15.98 2.26 -22.87
CA ARG A 351 15.91 2.80 -24.23
C ARG A 351 14.92 3.96 -24.31
N THR A 352 13.85 3.89 -23.54
CA THR A 352 12.81 4.91 -23.49
C THR A 352 12.96 5.86 -22.29
N SER A 353 12.51 7.10 -22.46
CA SER A 353 12.39 8.06 -21.36
C SER A 353 11.42 7.59 -20.28
N ARG A 354 10.34 6.89 -20.67
CA ARG A 354 9.32 6.34 -19.77
C ARG A 354 9.94 5.41 -18.71
N LEU A 355 10.74 4.43 -19.15
CA LEU A 355 11.44 3.53 -18.24
C LEU A 355 12.55 4.29 -17.48
N ARG A 356 13.38 5.09 -18.17
CA ARG A 356 14.49 5.84 -17.54
C ARG A 356 14.04 6.75 -16.39
N ASN A 357 12.87 7.35 -16.52
CA ASN A 357 12.33 8.28 -15.53
C ASN A 357 11.44 7.59 -14.48
N SER A 358 11.22 6.28 -14.60
CA SER A 358 10.51 5.49 -13.59
C SER A 358 11.33 5.31 -12.32
N PHE A 359 10.69 4.82 -11.25
CA PHE A 359 11.26 4.78 -9.92
C PHE A 359 12.66 4.14 -9.85
N PHE A 360 12.84 2.89 -10.30
CA PHE A 360 14.09 2.15 -10.08
C PHE A 360 15.30 2.74 -10.83
N PRO A 361 15.25 3.01 -12.15
CA PRO A 361 16.37 3.65 -12.85
C PRO A 361 16.69 5.03 -12.29
N ARG A 362 15.66 5.81 -11.91
CA ARG A 362 15.86 7.12 -11.29
C ARG A 362 16.51 7.01 -9.91
N ALA A 363 16.06 6.06 -9.09
CA ALA A 363 16.61 5.81 -7.76
C ALA A 363 18.09 5.41 -7.83
N VAL A 364 18.45 4.50 -8.74
CA VAL A 364 19.85 4.09 -8.99
C VAL A 364 20.69 5.29 -9.44
N SER A 365 20.18 6.10 -10.37
CA SER A 365 20.85 7.32 -10.81
C SER A 365 21.08 8.32 -9.66
N LEU A 366 20.07 8.53 -8.80
CA LEU A 366 20.18 9.39 -7.63
C LEU A 366 21.21 8.88 -6.62
N LEU A 367 21.19 7.58 -6.31
CA LEU A 367 22.18 6.94 -5.43
C LEU A 367 23.61 7.09 -5.97
N ASN A 368 23.80 6.96 -7.28
CA ASN A 368 25.12 7.13 -7.93
C ASN A 368 25.59 8.59 -7.97
N SER A 369 24.66 9.55 -7.92
CA SER A 369 24.98 10.99 -7.91
C SER A 369 25.20 11.58 -6.50
N THR A 370 24.84 10.84 -5.44
CA THR A 370 24.92 11.34 -4.06
C THR A 370 26.29 11.02 -3.45
N PRO A 371 27.05 11.99 -2.90
CA PRO A 371 28.34 11.74 -2.24
C PRO A 371 28.20 10.79 -1.04
N ARG A 372 29.15 9.85 -0.86
CA ARG A 372 29.11 8.80 0.19
C ARG A 372 28.96 9.34 1.62
N THR A 373 29.37 10.58 1.91
CA THR A 373 29.26 11.20 3.24
C THR A 373 27.81 11.38 3.71
N LEU A 374 26.83 11.43 2.79
CA LEU A 374 25.40 11.48 3.12
C LEU A 374 24.75 10.09 3.23
N ASN A 375 25.38 9.04 2.68
CA ASN A 375 24.88 7.68 2.78
C ASN A 375 25.13 7.06 4.17
N SER A 376 26.18 7.50 4.88
CA SER A 376 26.47 7.09 6.27
C SER A 376 25.66 7.86 7.32
N VAL A 377 25.37 9.15 7.09
CA VAL A 377 24.60 9.98 8.03
C VAL A 377 23.08 9.72 7.93
N SER A 378 22.59 9.26 6.78
CA SER A 378 21.19 8.81 6.64
C SER A 378 20.93 7.42 7.24
N LEU A 379 21.99 6.65 7.55
CA LEU A 379 21.88 5.38 8.28
C LEU A 379 21.57 5.58 9.77
N SER A 380 21.94 6.72 10.38
CA SER A 380 21.73 7.00 11.81
C SER A 380 20.47 7.82 12.14
N LEU A 381 19.88 8.52 11.16
CA LEU A 381 18.72 9.42 11.38
C LEU A 381 17.36 8.82 10.98
N SER A 382 17.28 7.54 10.68
CA SER A 382 16.00 6.85 10.45
C SER A 382 15.37 6.38 11.77
N LEU A 383 14.94 7.32 12.61
CA LEU A 383 13.85 7.05 13.57
C LEU A 383 12.53 7.42 12.90
N PRO A 384 11.51 6.55 12.89
CA PRO A 384 10.17 6.97 12.51
C PRO A 384 9.72 8.04 13.53
N LEU A 385 9.13 9.13 13.04
CA LEU A 385 8.27 10.01 13.83
C LEU A 385 7.00 9.21 14.20
N SER A 386 7.16 8.24 15.11
CA SER A 386 6.07 7.81 15.98
C SER A 386 6.03 8.82 17.11
N LEU A 387 4.86 9.39 17.36
CA LEU A 387 4.56 10.16 18.57
C LEU A 387 5.10 9.41 19.80
N ARG A 388 6.23 9.86 20.36
CA ARG A 388 6.59 9.53 21.75
C ARG A 388 5.73 10.42 22.65
N PRO A 389 4.91 9.87 23.55
CA PRO A 389 4.39 10.66 24.66
C PRO A 389 5.57 11.03 25.55
N LEU A 390 5.81 12.32 25.73
CA LEU A 390 6.60 12.81 26.85
C LEU A 390 5.81 12.54 28.12
N LEU A 391 6.15 11.47 28.83
CA LEU A 391 5.77 11.27 30.22
C LEU A 391 7.01 10.75 30.96
N THR A 392 7.81 11.68 31.45
CA THR A 392 8.60 11.47 32.67
C THR A 392 7.84 12.16 33.81
N PRO A 393 7.40 11.46 34.85
CA PRO A 393 7.09 12.10 36.13
C PRO A 393 8.37 12.24 36.97
N PRO A 394 8.50 13.29 37.81
CA PRO A 394 9.60 13.42 38.74
C PRO A 394 9.34 12.63 40.04
N PHE A 395 10.37 11.91 40.48
CA PHE A 395 10.72 11.47 41.86
C PHE A 395 9.79 10.50 42.65
N PRO A 396 10.38 9.71 43.59
CA PRO A 396 9.85 8.46 44.10
C PRO A 396 9.09 8.64 45.41
N LEU A 397 8.12 7.78 45.69
CA LEU A 397 7.55 7.63 47.02
C LEU A 397 7.66 6.17 47.49
N HIS A 398 8.26 6.06 48.66
CA HIS A 398 8.51 4.87 49.46
C HIS A 398 7.23 4.06 49.72
N ILE A 399 7.38 2.74 49.70
CA ILE A 399 6.40 1.76 50.16
C ILE A 399 6.56 1.60 51.68
N THR A 400 5.48 1.82 52.43
CA THR A 400 5.26 1.22 53.75
C THR A 400 3.80 0.78 53.88
N SER A 401 3.58 -0.18 54.78
CA SER A 401 2.57 -1.24 54.78
C SER A 401 1.36 -1.00 55.71
N HIS A 402 0.19 -1.51 55.27
CA HIS A 402 -0.94 -2.08 56.05
C HIS A 402 -1.83 -1.16 56.94
N PRO A 403 -3.02 -1.63 57.42
CA PRO A 403 -4.23 -2.02 56.68
C PRO A 403 -5.54 -1.44 57.31
N SER A 404 -6.69 -1.42 56.59
CA SER A 404 -8.07 -1.64 57.11
C SER A 404 -9.18 -1.17 56.15
N SER A 405 -10.22 -1.99 56.03
CA SER A 405 -11.54 -1.73 55.41
C SER A 405 -12.53 -1.12 56.43
N PRO A 406 -13.84 -0.93 56.14
CA PRO A 406 -14.56 -0.58 54.89
C PRO A 406 -15.45 0.68 55.10
N HIS A 407 -16.01 1.28 54.05
CA HIS A 407 -17.44 1.71 53.96
C HIS A 407 -17.74 2.53 52.70
N HIS A 408 -18.99 2.36 52.26
CA HIS A 408 -19.72 3.01 51.19
C HIS A 408 -19.47 4.52 51.00
N SER A 409 -19.36 4.95 49.74
CA SER A 409 -20.13 6.11 49.24
C SER A 409 -20.07 6.24 47.71
N SER A 410 -21.23 6.59 47.18
CA SER A 410 -21.57 6.98 45.81
C SER A 410 -20.62 8.01 45.20
N TRP A 411 -20.18 7.78 43.96
CA TRP A 411 -19.55 8.81 43.13
C TRP A 411 -20.40 9.08 41.88
N SER A 412 -20.82 10.33 41.79
CA SER A 412 -21.51 10.98 40.69
C SER A 412 -20.63 11.09 39.45
N HIS A 413 -21.24 10.88 38.29
CA HIS A 413 -20.64 11.08 36.98
C HIS A 413 -20.38 12.56 36.70
N THR A 414 -19.12 12.93 36.50
CA THR A 414 -18.72 14.12 35.73
C THR A 414 -18.01 13.68 34.46
N HIS A 415 -18.73 13.82 33.35
CA HIS A 415 -18.23 13.65 31.99
C HIS A 415 -17.18 14.74 31.67
N ILE A 416 -15.94 14.34 31.42
CA ILE A 416 -14.95 15.15 30.71
C ILE A 416 -14.61 14.41 29.41
N SER A 417 -15.28 14.80 28.33
CA SER A 417 -15.03 14.33 26.98
C SER A 417 -13.83 15.07 26.38
N HIS A 418 -12.72 14.36 26.13
CA HIS A 418 -11.57 14.86 25.36
C HIS A 418 -11.73 14.48 23.86
N PRO A 419 -11.93 15.44 22.93
CA PRO A 419 -12.26 15.13 21.53
C PRO A 419 -11.04 15.16 20.60
N SER A 420 -9.93 14.47 20.94
CA SER A 420 -8.65 14.63 20.20
C SER A 420 -8.11 13.36 19.55
N VAL A 421 -8.78 12.20 19.71
CA VAL A 421 -8.30 10.91 19.15
C VAL A 421 -9.25 10.35 18.07
N LEU A 422 -10.45 10.90 17.93
CA LEU A 422 -11.48 10.43 16.98
C LEU A 422 -11.34 10.95 15.54
N LEU A 423 -10.44 11.91 15.29
CA LEU A 423 -10.28 12.53 13.96
C LEU A 423 -9.36 11.77 12.99
N TYR A 424 -8.69 10.70 13.43
CA TYR A 424 -7.79 9.93 12.56
C TYR A 424 -8.47 8.74 11.86
N TYR A 425 -9.68 8.35 12.27
CA TYR A 425 -10.37 7.16 11.75
C TYR A 425 -11.54 7.45 10.80
N SER A 426 -12.03 8.69 10.67
CA SER A 426 -13.20 9.01 9.83
C SER A 426 -12.89 9.49 8.40
N MET A 427 -11.62 9.68 8.02
CA MET A 427 -11.27 10.22 6.68
C MET A 427 -10.96 9.16 5.60
N PHE A 428 -11.07 7.85 5.90
CA PHE A 428 -10.82 6.78 4.92
C PHE A 428 -12.03 5.88 4.60
N ILE A 429 -13.22 6.24 5.08
CA ILE A 429 -14.46 5.61 4.60
C ILE A 429 -14.97 6.44 3.43
N SER A 430 -14.69 6.01 2.21
CA SER A 430 -15.48 6.41 1.05
C SER A 430 -16.87 5.78 1.20
N PRO A 431 -17.97 6.54 1.12
CA PRO A 431 -19.27 5.94 0.91
C PRO A 431 -19.31 5.36 -0.51
N GLN A 432 -19.71 4.08 -0.62
CA GLN A 432 -20.31 3.56 -1.85
C GLN A 432 -21.73 4.08 -1.95
#